data_AF-A0A2J8S8A4-F1
#
_entry.id   AF-A0A2J8S8A4-F1
#
_cell.length_a   1.000
_cell.length_b   1.000
_cell.length_c   1.000
_cell.angle_alpha   90.00
_cell.angle_beta   90.00
_cell.angle_gamma   90.00
#
_symmetry.space_group_name_H-M   'P 1'
#
loop_
_entity.id
_entity.type
_entity.pdbx_description
1 polymer ?
#
loop_
_entity_poly.entity_id
_entity_poly.type
_entity_poly.pdbx_seq_one_letter_code
_entity_poly.pdbx_strand_id
1 'polypeptide(L)'
;MAVLRQLALLLWKNYTLQKRKVLVTVLELFLPLLFSGILIWLRLKIQSENVPNATIYPGQSIQELPLFFTFPPPGDTWELAYIPSHSDAAKTVTETVRRALVINMRVRGFRSEKDFEDYIRYDNRSSSVLAAVVFEHPFNHSKEPLPLAVKYHLRFSYTRRNYMWTQTGSFFLKETEGWHTTSLFPLFPNPGPREPTSPDGGEPGEKLG
;
A
#
# COMPACT_ATOMS: atom_id res chain seq x y z
N MET A 1 -30.94 -33.63 -56.99
CA MET A 1 -29.87 -34.63 -56.75
C MET A 1 -28.46 -34.13 -57.09
N ALA A 2 -28.25 -33.29 -58.10
CA ALA A 2 -26.90 -32.80 -58.48
C ALA A 2 -26.21 -31.92 -57.41
N VAL A 3 -26.98 -31.08 -56.70
CA VAL A 3 -26.46 -30.14 -55.69
C VAL A 3 -25.84 -30.85 -54.49
N LEU A 4 -26.45 -31.95 -54.02
CA LEU A 4 -25.91 -32.77 -52.93
C LEU A 4 -24.59 -33.45 -53.32
N ARG A 5 -24.48 -33.88 -54.59
CA ARG A 5 -23.25 -34.45 -55.15
C ARG A 5 -22.13 -33.42 -55.22
N GLN A 6 -22.45 -32.18 -55.62
CA GLN A 6 -21.49 -31.07 -55.61
C GLN A 6 -21.08 -30.68 -54.19
N LEU A 7 -22.02 -30.64 -53.23
CA LEU A 7 -21.73 -30.37 -51.83
C LEU A 7 -20.82 -31.45 -51.21
N ALA A 8 -21.05 -32.73 -51.51
CA ALA A 8 -20.19 -33.83 -51.09
C ALA A 8 -18.76 -33.71 -51.66
N LEU A 9 -18.62 -33.32 -52.94
CA LEU A 9 -17.30 -33.09 -53.55
C LEU A 9 -16.57 -31.90 -52.93
N LEU A 10 -17.28 -30.83 -52.57
CA LEU A 10 -16.71 -29.68 -51.88
C LEU A 10 -16.25 -30.03 -50.46
N LEU A 11 -17.06 -30.79 -49.71
CA LEU A 11 -16.68 -31.31 -48.38
C LEU A 11 -15.47 -32.24 -48.46
N TRP A 12 -15.43 -33.14 -49.44
CA TRP A 12 -14.30 -34.04 -49.67
C TRP A 12 -13.01 -33.26 -49.98
N LYS A 13 -13.12 -32.22 -50.82
CA LYS A 13 -12.01 -31.32 -51.14
C LYS A 13 -11.52 -30.57 -49.89
N ASN A 14 -12.44 -29.99 -49.11
CA ASN A 14 -12.10 -29.28 -47.87
C ASN A 14 -11.48 -30.22 -46.82
N TYR A 15 -12.03 -31.43 -46.66
CA TYR A 15 -11.46 -32.46 -45.79
C TYR A 15 -10.04 -32.86 -46.21
N THR A 16 -9.81 -33.07 -47.52
CA THR A 16 -8.49 -33.42 -48.05
C THR A 16 -7.48 -32.28 -47.87
N LEU A 17 -7.91 -31.02 -48.00
CA LEU A 17 -7.10 -29.84 -47.72
C LEU A 17 -6.74 -29.73 -46.24
N GLN A 18 -7.70 -29.99 -45.35
CA GLN A 18 -7.51 -29.96 -43.91
C GLN A 18 -6.58 -31.10 -43.44
N LYS A 19 -6.69 -32.29 -44.04
CA LYS A 19 -5.78 -33.44 -43.83
C LYS A 19 -4.33 -33.13 -44.24
N ARG A 20 -4.09 -32.20 -45.16
CA ARG A 20 -2.73 -31.77 -45.54
C ARG A 20 -2.17 -30.67 -44.62
N LYS A 21 -3.03 -30.01 -43.83
CA LYS A 21 -2.68 -28.98 -42.84
C LYS A 21 -3.01 -29.45 -41.42
N VAL A 22 -2.62 -30.68 -41.09
CA VAL A 22 -2.89 -31.30 -39.77
C VAL A 22 -2.37 -30.43 -38.62
N LEU A 23 -1.14 -29.91 -38.74
CA LEU A 23 -0.55 -29.04 -37.72
C LEU A 23 -1.39 -27.79 -37.43
N VAL A 24 -1.93 -27.15 -38.47
CA VAL A 24 -2.80 -25.96 -38.33
C VAL A 24 -4.11 -26.33 -37.63
N THR A 25 -4.70 -27.46 -38.00
CA THR A 25 -5.97 -27.92 -37.41
C THR A 25 -5.80 -28.33 -35.94
N VAL A 26 -4.67 -28.98 -35.62
CA VAL A 26 -4.30 -29.33 -34.24
C VAL A 26 -4.10 -28.07 -33.41
N LEU A 27 -3.40 -27.06 -33.94
CA LEU A 27 -3.21 -25.79 -33.24
C LEU A 27 -4.54 -25.04 -33.04
N GLU A 28 -5.40 -25.02 -34.05
CA GLU A 28 -6.73 -24.38 -34.00
C GLU A 28 -7.66 -25.04 -32.99
N LEU A 29 -7.54 -26.35 -32.77
CA LEU A 29 -8.26 -27.07 -31.71
C LEU A 29 -7.60 -26.91 -30.33
N PHE A 30 -6.26 -26.93 -30.28
CA PHE A 30 -5.50 -26.82 -29.04
C PHE A 30 -5.64 -25.44 -28.40
N LEU A 31 -5.70 -24.37 -29.20
CA LEU A 31 -5.79 -23.00 -28.72
C LEU A 31 -7.01 -22.74 -27.81
N PRO A 32 -8.27 -23.04 -28.22
CA PRO A 32 -9.44 -22.87 -27.35
C PRO A 32 -9.42 -23.83 -26.14
N LEU A 33 -8.85 -25.03 -26.30
CA LEU A 33 -8.64 -25.97 -25.19
C LEU A 33 -7.65 -25.42 -24.15
N LEU A 34 -6.54 -24.84 -24.61
CA LEU A 34 -5.53 -24.22 -23.77
C LEU A 34 -6.13 -23.04 -22.99
N PHE A 35 -6.84 -22.13 -23.67
CA PHE A 35 -7.48 -21.00 -23.00
C PHE A 35 -8.55 -21.47 -21.99
N SER A 36 -9.37 -22.44 -22.35
CA SER A 36 -10.35 -23.03 -21.42
C SER A 36 -9.67 -23.66 -20.21
N GLY A 37 -8.57 -24.38 -20.42
CA GLY A 37 -7.76 -24.97 -19.35
C GLY A 37 -7.18 -23.92 -18.41
N ILE A 38 -6.63 -22.82 -18.94
CA ILE A 38 -6.11 -21.70 -18.15
C ILE A 38 -7.22 -21.06 -17.30
N LEU A 39 -8.42 -20.84 -17.87
CA LEU A 39 -9.54 -20.27 -17.15
C LEU A 39 -10.06 -21.17 -16.03
N ILE A 40 -10.15 -22.49 -16.27
CA ILE A 40 -10.53 -23.47 -15.23
C ILE A 40 -9.46 -23.50 -14.14
N TRP A 41 -8.18 -23.54 -14.51
CA TRP A 41 -7.07 -23.51 -13.56
C TRP A 41 -7.11 -22.25 -12.68
N LEU A 42 -7.34 -21.08 -13.28
CA LEU A 42 -7.49 -19.82 -12.56
C LEU A 42 -8.70 -19.88 -11.61
N ARG A 43 -9.84 -20.41 -12.05
CA ARG A 43 -11.03 -20.59 -11.22
C ARG A 43 -10.81 -21.52 -10.03
N LEU A 44 -9.99 -22.57 -10.21
CA LEU A 44 -9.63 -23.48 -9.12
C LEU A 44 -8.66 -22.84 -8.11
N LYS A 45 -7.84 -21.89 -8.56
CA LYS A 45 -6.96 -21.11 -7.67
C LYS A 45 -7.72 -20.03 -6.89
N ILE A 46 -8.73 -19.43 -7.50
CA ILE A 46 -9.61 -18.44 -6.85
C ILE A 46 -10.75 -19.20 -6.17
N GLN A 47 -10.47 -19.79 -5.01
CA GLN A 47 -11.52 -20.34 -4.17
C GLN A 47 -12.32 -19.19 -3.55
N SER A 48 -13.65 -19.23 -3.72
CA SER A 48 -14.56 -18.29 -3.06
C SER A 48 -14.64 -18.68 -1.60
N GLU A 49 -13.95 -17.94 -0.74
CA GLU A 49 -14.05 -18.12 0.71
C GLU A 49 -15.40 -17.56 1.17
N ASN A 50 -16.34 -18.43 1.52
CA ASN A 50 -17.58 -18.02 2.17
C ASN A 50 -17.26 -17.79 3.65
N VAL A 51 -17.18 -16.53 4.06
CA VAL A 51 -17.04 -16.17 5.47
C VAL A 51 -18.44 -15.91 6.03
N PRO A 52 -19.03 -16.87 6.78
CA PRO A 52 -20.43 -16.77 7.21
C PRO A 52 -20.64 -15.75 8.33
N ASN A 53 -19.57 -15.36 9.04
CA ASN A 53 -19.64 -14.48 10.19
C ASN A 53 -18.95 -13.15 9.89
N ALA A 54 -19.55 -12.04 10.33
CA ALA A 54 -18.92 -10.72 10.24
C ALA A 54 -17.58 -10.74 11.00
N THR A 55 -16.50 -10.34 10.32
CA THR A 55 -15.19 -10.20 10.95
C THR A 55 -15.18 -8.90 11.74
N ILE A 56 -15.07 -9.02 13.07
CA ILE A 56 -15.06 -7.87 13.98
C ILE A 56 -13.63 -7.69 14.46
N TYR A 57 -13.03 -6.54 14.13
CA TYR A 57 -11.72 -6.17 14.64
C TYR A 57 -11.87 -5.56 16.05
N PRO A 58 -11.08 -6.02 17.03
CA PRO A 58 -11.09 -5.43 18.36
C PRO A 58 -10.64 -3.96 18.32
N GLY A 59 -11.16 -3.16 19.26
CA GLY A 59 -10.70 -1.79 19.46
C GLY A 59 -9.22 -1.76 19.84
N GLN A 60 -8.44 -0.94 19.15
CA GLN A 60 -7.03 -0.73 19.46
C GLN A 60 -6.86 0.31 20.57
N SER A 61 -5.97 0.06 21.52
CA SER A 61 -5.65 1.03 22.58
C SER A 61 -4.90 2.23 21.99
N ILE A 62 -5.31 3.44 22.36
CA ILE A 62 -4.64 4.69 21.97
C ILE A 62 -3.53 5.05 22.99
N GLN A 63 -3.49 4.35 24.14
CA GLN A 63 -2.59 4.67 25.24
C GLN A 63 -1.17 4.12 25.02
N GLU A 64 -1.04 3.06 24.23
CA GLU A 64 0.24 2.41 23.96
C GLU A 64 0.65 2.65 22.52
N LEU A 65 1.92 3.00 22.30
CA LEU A 65 2.43 3.13 20.95
C LEU A 65 2.73 1.74 20.37
N PRO A 66 2.33 1.46 19.12
CA PRO A 66 2.63 0.18 18.50
C PRO A 66 4.12 -0.16 18.48
N LEU A 67 4.44 -1.45 18.65
CA LEU A 67 5.80 -1.97 18.75
C LEU A 67 6.69 -1.61 17.55
N PHE A 68 6.12 -1.38 16.37
CA PHE A 68 6.90 -0.99 15.19
C PHE A 68 7.59 0.38 15.33
N PHE A 69 7.12 1.25 16.24
CA PHE A 69 7.81 2.49 16.57
C PHE A 69 8.98 2.29 17.54
N THR A 70 9.13 1.13 18.15
CA THR A 70 10.29 0.81 19.01
C THR A 70 11.53 0.47 18.17
N PHE A 71 11.34 0.05 16.90
CA PHE A 71 12.40 -0.38 16.01
C PHE A 71 12.61 0.64 14.87
N PRO A 72 13.54 1.59 15.02
CA PRO A 72 13.85 2.52 13.94
C PRO A 72 14.60 1.82 12.78
N PRO A 73 14.70 2.47 11.60
CA PRO A 73 15.50 1.97 10.48
C PRO A 73 16.95 1.64 10.91
N PRO A 74 17.58 0.62 10.31
CA PRO A 74 18.91 0.18 10.71
C PRO A 74 19.94 1.31 10.59
N GLY A 75 20.51 1.71 11.73
CA GLY A 75 21.56 2.73 11.82
C GLY A 75 21.10 4.12 12.23
N ASP A 76 19.80 4.38 12.34
CA ASP A 76 19.24 5.69 12.72
C ASP A 76 18.26 5.60 13.91
N THR A 77 17.98 6.75 14.52
CA THR A 77 16.93 6.92 15.54
C THR A 77 15.80 7.72 14.95
N TRP A 78 14.56 7.49 15.39
CA TRP A 78 13.41 8.27 14.92
C TRP A 78 13.63 9.77 15.06
N GLU A 79 13.18 10.55 14.08
CA GLU A 79 13.24 12.01 14.10
C GLU A 79 11.83 12.61 14.12
N LEU A 80 11.60 13.52 15.06
CA LEU A 80 10.39 14.34 15.16
C LEU A 80 10.74 15.78 14.78
N ALA A 81 10.15 16.26 13.69
CA ALA A 81 10.40 17.58 13.18
C ALA A 81 9.41 18.62 13.75
N TYR A 82 9.84 19.87 13.91
CA TYR A 82 8.96 20.97 14.29
C TYR A 82 9.25 22.23 13.48
N ILE A 83 8.19 22.99 13.18
CA ILE A 83 8.23 24.16 12.31
C ILE A 83 7.32 25.24 12.90
N PRO A 84 7.78 26.49 13.10
CA PRO A 84 9.11 27.02 12.74
C PRO A 84 10.17 26.80 13.84
N SER A 85 11.43 26.66 13.43
CA SER A 85 12.57 26.39 14.31
C SER A 85 12.96 27.54 15.24
N HIS A 86 12.52 28.76 14.90
CA HIS A 86 12.79 29.97 15.67
C HIS A 86 12.02 30.03 17.00
N SER A 87 10.95 29.24 17.15
CA SER A 87 10.09 29.27 18.35
C SER A 87 10.57 28.31 19.42
N ASP A 88 10.92 28.84 20.60
CA ASP A 88 11.23 28.05 21.79
C ASP A 88 9.99 27.32 22.32
N ALA A 89 8.80 27.88 22.12
CA ALA A 89 7.54 27.26 22.49
C ALA A 89 7.26 26.01 21.65
N ALA A 90 7.43 26.07 20.32
CA ALA A 90 7.29 24.93 19.42
C ALA A 90 8.28 23.80 19.77
N LYS A 91 9.53 24.16 20.09
CA LYS A 91 10.55 23.23 20.57
C LYS A 91 10.12 22.55 21.88
N THR A 92 9.62 23.33 22.84
CA THR A 92 9.20 22.83 24.16
C THR A 92 8.03 21.86 24.06
N VAL A 93 7.04 22.17 23.21
CA VAL A 93 5.91 21.27 22.95
C VAL A 93 6.41 19.96 22.35
N THR A 94 7.26 20.03 21.33
CA THR A 94 7.78 18.85 20.65
C THR A 94 8.65 17.98 21.57
N GLU A 95 9.44 18.60 22.45
CA GLU A 95 10.20 17.92 23.49
C GLU A 95 9.30 17.26 24.55
N THR A 96 8.17 17.89 24.89
CA THR A 96 7.17 17.31 25.80
C THR A 96 6.51 16.09 25.17
N VAL A 97 6.16 16.16 23.88
CA VAL A 97 5.64 15.03 23.10
C VAL A 97 6.66 13.89 23.05
N ARG A 98 7.95 14.18 22.80
CA ARG A 98 9.01 13.17 22.86
C ARG A 98 9.02 12.42 24.19
N ARG A 99 8.93 13.15 25.31
CA ARG A 99 8.91 12.56 26.67
C ARG A 99 7.66 11.73 26.91
N ALA A 100 6.51 12.18 26.44
CA ALA A 100 5.24 11.48 26.60
C ALA A 100 5.18 10.17 25.81
N LEU A 101 5.82 10.09 24.63
CA LEU A 101 5.82 8.90 23.79
C LEU A 101 6.83 7.82 24.22
N VAL A 102 7.73 8.12 25.17
CA VAL A 102 8.73 7.17 25.75
C VAL A 102 9.57 6.43 24.69
N ILE A 103 9.79 7.05 23.53
CA ILE A 103 10.60 6.47 22.44
C ILE A 103 11.88 7.29 22.27
N ASN A 104 12.95 6.60 21.88
CA ASN A 104 14.21 7.23 21.54
C ASN A 104 14.08 8.00 20.22
N MET A 105 13.62 9.25 20.30
CA MET A 105 13.48 10.16 19.16
C MET A 105 14.43 11.35 19.27
N ARG A 106 14.91 11.87 18.14
CA ARG A 106 15.61 13.15 18.03
C ARG A 106 14.64 14.22 17.59
N VAL A 107 14.75 15.42 18.18
CA VAL A 107 13.91 16.57 17.82
C VAL A 107 14.68 17.47 16.87
N ARG A 108 14.09 17.82 15.73
CA ARG A 108 14.74 18.64 14.69
C ARG A 108 13.87 19.81 14.25
N GLY A 109 14.39 21.02 14.35
CA GLY A 109 13.66 22.22 13.92
C GLY A 109 13.97 22.60 12.47
N PHE A 110 12.95 22.96 11.69
CA PHE A 110 13.10 23.57 10.36
C PHE A 110 12.53 24.98 10.34
N ARG A 111 13.15 25.89 9.58
CA ARG A 111 12.72 27.30 9.54
C ARG A 111 11.38 27.45 8.83
N SER A 112 11.23 26.78 7.69
CA SER A 112 10.02 26.77 6.90
C SER A 112 9.60 25.34 6.53
N GLU A 113 8.35 25.22 6.10
CA GLU A 113 7.80 23.98 5.55
C GLU A 113 8.54 23.54 4.27
N LYS A 114 8.98 24.49 3.45
CA LYS A 114 9.78 24.22 2.25
C LYS A 114 11.15 23.62 2.59
N ASP A 115 11.82 24.13 3.62
CA ASP A 115 13.11 23.56 4.07
C ASP A 115 12.95 22.13 4.57
N PHE A 116 11.81 21.83 5.20
CA PHE A 116 11.47 20.47 5.60
C PHE A 116 11.20 19.57 4.39
N GLU A 117 10.44 20.03 3.40
CA GLU A 117 10.21 19.28 2.16
C GLU A 117 11.52 18.97 1.41
N ASP A 118 12.42 19.95 1.32
CA ASP A 118 13.72 19.76 0.68
C ASP A 118 14.59 18.77 1.46
N TYR A 119 14.55 18.79 2.80
CA TYR A 119 15.21 17.78 3.63
C TYR A 119 14.69 16.38 3.36
N ILE A 120 13.36 16.21 3.26
CA ILE A 120 12.75 14.91 2.96
C ILE A 120 13.11 14.43 1.56
N ARG A 121 13.22 15.33 0.58
CA ARG A 121 13.50 14.98 -0.81
C ARG A 121 14.96 14.61 -1.08
N TYR A 122 15.90 15.30 -0.43
CA TYR A 122 17.32 15.24 -0.81
C TYR A 122 18.25 14.59 0.23
N ASP A 123 17.87 14.50 1.50
CA ASP A 123 18.72 13.89 2.54
C ASP A 123 18.35 12.41 2.74
N ASN A 124 19.32 11.51 2.75
CA ASN A 124 19.10 10.07 3.00
C ASN A 124 18.62 9.78 4.43
N ARG A 125 18.93 10.66 5.40
CA ARG A 125 18.49 10.51 6.81
C ARG A 125 17.01 10.84 7.01
N SER A 126 16.36 11.43 6.01
CA SER A 126 14.91 11.68 6.01
C SER A 126 14.08 10.42 6.21
N SER A 127 14.64 9.26 5.87
CA SER A 127 14.03 7.95 6.09
C SER A 127 13.72 7.68 7.56
N SER A 128 14.36 8.35 8.51
CA SER A 128 14.09 8.22 9.95
C SER A 128 13.05 9.21 10.48
N VAL A 129 12.52 10.12 9.67
CA VAL A 129 11.51 11.10 10.11
C VAL A 129 10.15 10.43 10.29
N LEU A 130 9.57 10.57 11.49
CA LEU A 130 8.23 10.09 11.81
C LEU A 130 7.16 11.06 11.31
N ALA A 131 7.24 12.29 11.81
CA ALA A 131 6.31 13.35 11.47
C ALA A 131 6.97 14.72 11.69
N ALA A 132 6.39 15.75 11.07
CA ALA A 132 6.63 17.14 11.40
C ALA A 132 5.37 17.76 12.00
N VAL A 133 5.55 18.54 13.07
CA VAL A 133 4.50 19.40 13.62
C VAL A 133 4.70 20.80 13.06
N VAL A 134 3.72 21.27 12.29
CA VAL A 134 3.76 22.58 11.65
C VAL A 134 2.78 23.49 12.38
N PHE A 135 3.31 24.54 13.00
CA PHE A 135 2.52 25.56 13.68
C PHE A 135 2.21 26.69 12.69
N GLU A 136 0.93 26.92 12.41
CA GLU A 136 0.45 28.03 11.57
C GLU A 136 0.35 29.31 12.41
N HIS A 137 1.50 29.74 12.95
CA HIS A 137 1.60 30.96 13.74
C HIS A 137 2.89 31.71 13.39
N PRO A 138 2.80 33.01 13.02
CA PRO A 138 3.97 33.82 12.77
C PRO A 138 4.62 34.22 14.10
N PHE A 139 5.67 33.54 14.50
CA PHE A 139 6.48 33.92 15.67
C PHE A 139 7.41 35.08 15.30
N ASN A 140 7.25 36.22 15.96
CA ASN A 140 8.12 37.38 15.73
C ASN A 140 9.39 37.29 16.57
N HIS A 141 9.30 36.69 17.76
CA HIS A 141 10.42 36.52 18.69
C HIS A 141 10.54 35.05 19.13
N SER A 142 11.75 34.60 19.45
CA SER A 142 11.98 33.20 19.83
C SER A 142 11.30 32.79 21.13
N LYS A 143 11.19 33.73 22.08
CA LYS A 143 10.61 33.55 23.41
C LYS A 143 9.11 33.86 23.48
N GLU A 144 8.47 34.07 22.34
CA GLU A 144 7.05 34.36 22.28
C GLU A 144 6.24 33.10 22.68
N PRO A 145 5.32 33.21 23.64
CA PRO A 145 4.49 32.08 24.04
C PRO A 145 3.49 31.72 22.94
N LEU A 146 3.07 30.45 22.93
CA LEU A 146 1.99 30.03 22.04
C LEU A 146 0.68 30.74 22.43
N PRO A 147 -0.13 31.20 21.44
CA PRO A 147 -1.44 31.78 21.72
C PRO A 147 -2.38 30.73 22.34
N LEU A 148 -3.44 31.19 23.01
CA LEU A 148 -4.45 30.31 23.62
C LEU A 148 -5.12 29.37 22.59
N ALA A 149 -5.30 29.84 21.36
CA ALA A 149 -5.79 29.05 20.24
C ALA A 149 -4.66 28.88 19.21
N VAL A 150 -4.19 27.64 19.06
CA VAL A 150 -3.08 27.30 18.15
C VAL A 150 -3.63 26.51 16.97
N LYS A 151 -3.36 26.99 15.76
CA LYS A 151 -3.59 26.20 14.54
C LYS A 151 -2.30 25.45 14.21
N TYR A 152 -2.40 24.13 14.07
CA TYR A 152 -1.28 23.28 13.70
C TYR A 152 -1.76 22.14 12.81
N HIS A 153 -0.85 21.57 12.04
CA HIS A 153 -1.09 20.35 11.30
C HIS A 153 0.14 19.43 11.37
N LEU A 154 -0.10 18.14 11.16
CA LEU A 154 0.93 17.12 11.18
C LEU A 154 1.25 16.69 9.76
N ARG A 155 2.54 16.58 9.44
CA ARG A 155 3.02 16.02 8.17
C ARG A 155 3.72 14.71 8.43
N PHE A 156 3.20 13.63 7.87
CA PHE A 156 3.78 12.30 7.98
C PHE A 156 4.66 11.98 6.77
N SER A 157 5.64 11.11 6.98
CA SER A 157 6.39 10.53 5.85
C SER A 157 5.48 9.61 5.02
N TYR A 158 5.70 9.58 3.71
CA TYR A 158 5.07 8.64 2.80
C TYR A 158 5.48 7.19 3.09
N THR A 159 6.67 6.98 3.64
CA THR A 159 7.24 5.63 3.86
C THR A 159 6.48 4.86 4.92
N ARG A 160 6.07 3.63 4.57
CA ARG A 160 5.42 2.70 5.50
C ARG A 160 6.36 2.33 6.65
N ARG A 161 5.86 2.36 7.89
CA ARG A 161 6.63 2.02 9.11
C ARG A 161 6.30 0.64 9.69
N ASN A 162 5.22 0.01 9.22
CA ASN A 162 4.77 -1.32 9.67
C ASN A 162 5.37 -2.49 8.84
N TYR A 163 6.49 -2.29 8.13
CA TYR A 163 6.98 -3.28 7.15
C TYR A 163 7.49 -4.59 7.78
N MET A 164 7.87 -4.56 9.06
CA MET A 164 8.59 -5.65 9.70
C MET A 164 7.70 -6.88 9.95
N TRP A 165 6.37 -6.69 9.97
CA TRP A 165 5.40 -7.74 10.27
C TRP A 165 4.66 -8.27 9.03
N THR A 166 4.87 -7.69 7.85
CA THR A 166 4.03 -7.92 6.67
C THR A 166 4.66 -8.81 5.59
N GLN A 167 5.56 -9.72 5.99
CA GLN A 167 6.25 -10.67 5.09
C GLN A 167 5.35 -11.75 4.45
N THR A 168 4.05 -11.51 4.30
CA THR A 168 3.12 -12.51 3.78
C THR A 168 2.57 -12.07 2.43
N GLY A 169 3.39 -12.18 1.38
CA GLY A 169 2.96 -11.85 0.02
C GLY A 169 3.88 -12.42 -1.05
N SER A 170 3.34 -13.37 -1.82
CA SER A 170 3.96 -14.07 -2.96
C SER A 170 4.86 -13.19 -3.85
N PHE A 171 6.02 -13.74 -4.24
CA PHE A 171 7.07 -13.15 -5.08
C PHE A 171 6.63 -12.47 -6.40
N PHE A 172 5.38 -12.64 -6.84
CA PHE A 172 4.85 -12.09 -8.11
C PHE A 172 3.87 -10.91 -7.94
N LEU A 173 3.42 -10.62 -6.72
CA LEU A 173 2.51 -9.53 -6.40
C LEU A 173 3.02 -8.81 -5.15
N LYS A 174 4.28 -8.34 -5.21
CA LYS A 174 4.78 -7.44 -4.17
C LYS A 174 4.03 -6.12 -4.37
N GLU A 175 2.89 -5.98 -3.69
CA GLU A 175 2.09 -4.77 -3.66
C GLU A 175 3.04 -3.58 -3.50
N THR A 176 2.94 -2.69 -4.48
CA THR A 176 3.79 -1.53 -4.64
C THR A 176 3.77 -0.70 -3.36
N GLU A 177 4.94 -0.28 -2.90
CA GLU A 177 5.09 0.48 -1.66
C GLU A 177 4.26 1.77 -1.69
N GLY A 178 3.27 1.90 -0.81
CA GLY A 178 2.48 3.13 -0.74
C GLY A 178 1.11 3.00 -0.10
N TRP A 179 0.42 4.14 -0.01
CA TRP A 179 -0.95 4.27 0.49
C TRP A 179 -2.01 4.21 -0.63
N HIS A 180 -1.59 4.11 -1.90
CA HIS A 180 -2.47 3.99 -3.09
C HIS A 180 -3.67 4.96 -3.11
N THR A 181 -3.46 6.19 -2.63
CA THR A 181 -4.54 7.20 -2.49
C THR A 181 -5.13 7.68 -3.82
N THR A 182 -4.56 7.27 -4.96
CA THR A 182 -5.04 7.63 -6.30
C THR A 182 -6.13 6.71 -6.83
N SER A 183 -6.34 5.56 -6.20
CA SER A 183 -7.24 4.51 -6.64
C SER A 183 -8.39 4.34 -5.63
N LEU A 184 -9.60 4.07 -6.13
CA LEU A 184 -10.77 3.82 -5.28
C LEU A 184 -10.92 2.34 -4.90
N PHE A 185 -10.34 1.43 -5.70
CA PHE A 185 -10.45 -0.01 -5.54
C PHE A 185 -9.14 -0.69 -5.93
N PRO A 186 -8.79 -1.82 -5.29
CA PRO A 186 -7.65 -2.62 -5.72
C PRO A 186 -7.78 -3.12 -7.14
N LEU A 187 -6.64 -3.23 -7.81
CA LEU A 187 -6.56 -3.88 -9.13
C LEU A 187 -6.99 -5.35 -9.08
N PHE A 188 -6.75 -6.04 -7.95
CA PHE A 188 -7.13 -7.44 -7.74
C PHE A 188 -7.81 -7.59 -6.37
N PRO A 189 -9.16 -7.57 -6.30
CA PRO A 189 -9.87 -7.79 -5.05
C PRO A 189 -9.76 -9.26 -4.64
N ASN A 190 -9.27 -9.50 -3.42
CA ASN A 190 -9.33 -10.83 -2.81
C ASN A 190 -10.73 -11.05 -2.21
N PRO A 191 -11.35 -12.23 -2.41
CA PRO A 191 -12.63 -12.53 -1.79
C PRO A 191 -12.45 -12.67 -0.27
N GLY A 192 -13.38 -12.08 0.49
CA GLY A 192 -13.43 -12.20 1.94
C GLY A 192 -12.91 -10.97 2.71
N PRO A 193 -12.87 -11.04 4.05
CA PRO A 193 -12.44 -9.96 4.92
C PRO A 193 -10.98 -9.57 4.72
N ARG A 194 -10.67 -8.29 4.91
CA ARG A 194 -9.31 -7.76 4.86
C ARG A 194 -8.41 -8.35 5.94
N GLU A 195 -7.46 -9.20 5.58
CA GLU A 195 -6.48 -9.78 6.52
C GLU A 195 -7.14 -10.34 7.80
N PRO A 196 -7.88 -11.46 7.70
CA PRO A 196 -8.64 -12.01 8.82
C PRO A 196 -7.77 -12.46 10.00
N THR A 197 -6.47 -12.67 9.77
CA THR A 197 -5.49 -13.05 10.78
C THR A 197 -4.93 -11.86 11.56
N SER A 198 -5.15 -10.63 11.08
CA SER A 198 -4.56 -9.41 11.63
C SER A 198 -5.59 -8.66 12.48
N PRO A 199 -5.42 -8.57 13.82
CA PRO A 199 -6.43 -7.99 14.72
C PRO A 199 -6.60 -6.47 14.54
N ASP A 200 -5.64 -5.79 13.91
CA ASP A 200 -5.67 -4.38 13.53
C ASP A 200 -6.24 -4.16 12.12
N GLY A 201 -6.73 -5.22 11.48
CA GLY A 201 -7.18 -5.20 10.10
C GLY A 201 -6.03 -5.14 9.09
N GLY A 202 -4.78 -5.36 9.51
CA GLY A 202 -3.68 -5.61 8.60
C GLY A 202 -3.19 -4.41 7.78
N GLU A 203 -2.56 -4.68 6.64
CA GLU A 203 -2.04 -3.60 5.79
C GLU A 203 -3.17 -2.67 5.31
N PRO A 204 -2.97 -1.34 5.37
CA PRO A 204 -3.91 -0.37 4.80
C PRO A 204 -3.88 -0.38 3.27
N GLY A 205 -3.01 -1.19 2.65
CA GLY A 205 -3.02 -1.49 1.23
C GLY A 205 -4.40 -2.00 0.80
N GLU A 206 -4.74 -1.69 -0.45
CA GLU A 206 -6.06 -1.85 -1.05
C GLU A 206 -6.59 -3.29 -0.93
N LYS A 207 -7.16 -3.61 0.22
CA LYS A 207 -7.91 -4.83 0.46
C LYS A 207 -9.24 -4.41 1.06
N LEU A 208 -9.93 -3.48 0.39
CA LEU A 208 -11.30 -3.15 0.76
C LEU A 208 -12.18 -4.34 0.35
N GLY A 209 -12.70 -5.04 1.36
CA GLY A 209 -13.86 -5.91 1.25
C GLY A 209 -15.14 -5.09 1.30
#